data_AF-A0A290Z6A6-F1
#
_entry.id   AF-A0A290Z6A6-F1
#
_cell.length_a   1.000
_cell.length_b   1.000
_cell.length_c   1.000
_cell.angle_alpha   90.00
_cell.angle_beta   90.00
_cell.angle_gamma   90.00
#
_symmetry.space_group_name_H-M   'P 1'
#
loop_
_entity.id
_entity.type
_entity.pdbx_description
1 polymer ?
#
loop_
_entity_poly.entity_id
_entity_poly.type
_entity_poly.pdbx_seq_one_letter_code
_entity_poly.pdbx_strand_id
1 'polypeptide(L)'
;MILDASQAGARPVLTVRGCRACDNVDDGTSLGAFAGRVTLDSNWACGNGISRWGFSRALGSGHGFDLGTGGPHAVLRSAAWKNNGDGYTSTGRAGHELSGSSALRNAGDGFALRDAPARLRDNLALGNREQAVLGDGAVARGNTGNEPGWVGDVLREVDPAGAEGERRADGSLPATSFLVNTEDPRVGAPMAGAG
;
A
#
# COMPACT_ATOMS: atom_id res chain seq x y z
N MET A 1 4.24 0.40 -11.44
CA MET A 1 3.24 -0.04 -12.45
C MET A 1 2.27 1.10 -12.66
N ILE A 2 2.05 1.51 -13.91
CA ILE A 2 1.10 2.59 -14.24
C ILE A 2 -0.04 1.98 -15.04
N LEU A 3 -1.27 2.20 -14.59
CA LEU A 3 -2.47 1.90 -15.35
C LEU A 3 -3.19 3.21 -15.63
N ASP A 4 -3.27 3.59 -16.90
CA ASP A 4 -3.99 4.77 -17.33
C ASP A 4 -4.89 4.42 -18.53
N ALA A 5 -6.20 4.55 -18.32
CA ALA A 5 -7.19 4.40 -19.38
C ALA A 5 -8.51 5.05 -18.96
N SER A 6 -8.76 6.26 -19.48
CA SER A 6 -10.07 6.92 -19.41
C SER A 6 -10.86 6.64 -20.69
N GLN A 7 -11.59 5.53 -20.76
CA GLN A 7 -12.41 5.21 -21.94
C GLN A 7 -13.89 5.08 -21.56
N ALA A 8 -14.75 5.77 -22.32
CA ALA A 8 -16.20 5.59 -22.27
C ALA A 8 -16.56 4.27 -22.96
N GLY A 9 -16.74 3.22 -22.15
CA GLY A 9 -17.01 1.85 -22.61
C GLY A 9 -17.15 0.88 -21.43
N ALA A 10 -17.16 -0.43 -21.71
CA ALA A 10 -17.15 -1.46 -20.67
C ALA A 10 -15.98 -1.22 -19.70
N ARG A 11 -16.27 -1.12 -18.40
CA ARG A 11 -15.25 -0.89 -17.37
C ARG A 11 -14.58 -2.23 -17.02
N PRO A 12 -13.33 -2.47 -17.44
CA PRO A 12 -12.66 -3.73 -17.16
C PRO A 12 -12.46 -3.90 -15.65
N VAL A 13 -12.51 -5.15 -15.19
CA VAL A 13 -12.09 -5.53 -13.85
C VAL A 13 -10.74 -6.22 -13.96
N LEU A 14 -9.72 -5.68 -13.31
CA LEU A 14 -8.36 -6.20 -13.33
C LEU A 14 -7.94 -6.64 -11.94
N THR A 15 -7.16 -7.71 -11.87
CA THR A 15 -6.44 -8.11 -10.65
C THR A 15 -4.94 -8.09 -10.93
N VAL A 16 -4.19 -7.47 -10.02
CA VAL A 16 -2.72 -7.50 -9.97
C VAL A 16 -2.34 -8.15 -8.66
N ARG A 17 -1.54 -9.21 -8.69
CA ARG A 17 -1.24 -9.99 -7.49
C ARG A 17 0.20 -10.48 -7.42
N GLY A 18 0.76 -10.51 -6.20
CA GLY A 18 2.08 -11.08 -5.93
C GLY A 18 3.24 -10.24 -6.51
N CYS A 19 3.00 -8.97 -6.81
CA CYS A 19 3.99 -8.06 -7.39
C CYS A 19 4.82 -7.36 -6.30
N ARG A 20 6.04 -6.97 -6.67
CA ARG A 20 6.90 -6.04 -5.91
C ARG A 20 7.22 -4.85 -6.80
N ALA A 21 6.95 -3.64 -6.32
CA ALA A 21 7.26 -2.39 -7.01
C ALA A 21 8.09 -1.51 -6.07
N CYS A 22 9.41 -1.60 -6.23
CA CYS A 22 10.33 -0.92 -5.34
C CYS A 22 11.33 -0.04 -6.09
N ASP A 23 11.86 0.93 -5.37
CA ASP A 23 12.90 1.85 -5.83
C ASP A 23 12.55 2.58 -7.12
N ASN A 24 11.26 2.79 -7.41
CA ASN A 24 10.84 3.60 -8.54
C ASN A 24 11.08 5.09 -8.23
N VAL A 25 11.33 5.89 -9.27
CA VAL A 25 11.53 7.35 -9.15
C VAL A 25 10.29 8.06 -8.61
N ASP A 26 9.12 7.58 -9.03
CA ASP A 26 7.82 8.13 -8.68
C ASP A 26 7.11 7.12 -7.77
N ASP A 27 5.92 6.66 -8.10
CA ASP A 27 5.17 5.74 -7.25
C ASP A 27 5.48 4.26 -7.54
N GLY A 28 5.25 3.40 -6.55
CA GLY A 28 5.29 1.94 -6.75
C GLY A 28 4.20 1.49 -7.72
N THR A 29 2.95 1.82 -7.42
CA THR A 29 1.80 1.63 -8.31
C THR A 29 0.99 2.91 -8.39
N SER A 30 0.68 3.38 -9.60
CA SER A 30 -0.28 4.46 -9.83
C SER A 30 -1.39 4.01 -10.78
N LEU A 31 -2.64 4.24 -10.38
CA LEU A 31 -3.84 3.89 -11.14
C LEU A 31 -4.48 5.08 -11.87
N GLY A 32 -3.91 6.27 -11.73
CA GLY A 32 -4.26 7.46 -12.52
C GLY A 32 -5.77 7.67 -12.71
N ALA A 33 -6.21 7.76 -13.96
CA ALA A 33 -7.62 7.93 -14.31
C ALA A 33 -8.31 6.60 -14.69
N PHE A 34 -7.74 5.44 -14.35
CA PHE A 34 -8.28 4.15 -14.75
C PHE A 34 -9.68 3.92 -14.18
N ALA A 35 -10.70 3.94 -15.04
CA ALA A 35 -12.09 3.99 -14.60
C ALA A 35 -12.65 2.64 -14.09
N GLY A 36 -12.00 1.53 -14.46
CA GLY A 36 -12.37 0.17 -14.06
C GLY A 36 -11.94 -0.17 -12.64
N ARG A 37 -12.57 -1.16 -12.02
CA ARG A 37 -12.11 -1.64 -10.69
C ARG A 37 -10.80 -2.40 -10.88
N VAL A 38 -9.81 -2.03 -10.09
CA VAL A 38 -8.54 -2.75 -9.99
C VAL A 38 -8.46 -3.32 -8.58
N THR A 39 -8.15 -4.62 -8.47
CA THR A 39 -7.84 -5.27 -7.21
C THR A 39 -6.33 -5.52 -7.15
N LEU A 40 -5.67 -4.82 -6.24
CA LEU A 40 -4.27 -5.01 -5.90
C LEU A 40 -4.21 -5.95 -4.69
N ASP A 41 -3.82 -7.19 -4.90
CA ASP A 41 -3.83 -8.22 -3.85
C ASP A 41 -2.43 -8.75 -3.57
N SER A 42 -2.01 -8.76 -2.31
CA SER A 42 -0.72 -9.34 -1.91
C SER A 42 0.47 -8.74 -2.70
N ASN A 43 0.41 -7.43 -2.95
CA ASN A 43 1.46 -6.67 -3.63
C ASN A 43 2.26 -5.86 -2.62
N TRP A 44 3.55 -5.66 -2.91
CA TRP A 44 4.45 -4.91 -2.05
C TRP A 44 5.03 -3.68 -2.77
N ALA A 45 5.07 -2.53 -2.10
CA ALA A 45 5.62 -1.30 -2.62
C ALA A 45 6.64 -0.69 -1.64
N CYS A 46 7.89 -0.53 -2.07
CA CYS A 46 8.95 -0.16 -1.14
C CYS A 46 10.00 0.81 -1.68
N GLY A 47 10.47 1.74 -0.84
CA GLY A 47 11.60 2.61 -1.21
C GLY A 47 11.34 3.55 -2.39
N ASN A 48 10.10 3.73 -2.83
CA ASN A 48 9.75 4.55 -4.00
C ASN A 48 9.97 6.05 -3.69
N GLY A 49 10.35 6.84 -4.69
CA GLY A 49 10.61 8.27 -4.56
C GLY A 49 11.96 8.67 -3.95
N ILE A 50 12.78 7.70 -3.54
CA ILE A 50 14.13 8.00 -3.00
C ILE A 50 15.12 8.19 -4.17
N SER A 51 15.83 9.33 -4.17
CA SER A 51 16.84 9.64 -5.19
C SER A 51 18.04 8.71 -5.07
N ARG A 52 18.15 7.75 -6.00
CA ARG A 52 19.29 6.82 -6.13
C ARG A 52 20.23 7.17 -7.27
N TRP A 53 19.86 8.14 -8.10
CA TRP A 53 20.55 8.49 -9.35
C TRP A 53 21.13 9.91 -9.34
N GLY A 54 21.23 10.55 -8.17
CA GLY A 54 21.86 11.86 -8.04
C GLY A 54 21.01 13.03 -8.57
N PHE A 55 19.69 12.90 -8.61
CA PHE A 55 18.81 14.01 -8.96
C PHE A 55 18.83 15.08 -7.86
N SER A 56 18.95 16.35 -8.26
CA SER A 56 19.04 17.51 -7.35
C SER A 56 17.71 17.90 -6.71
N ARG A 57 16.59 17.32 -7.18
CA ARG A 57 15.25 17.50 -6.65
C ARG A 57 14.48 16.18 -6.74
N ALA A 58 13.46 16.02 -5.90
CA ALA A 58 12.49 14.94 -6.07
C ALA A 58 11.82 15.05 -7.45
N LEU A 59 11.70 13.94 -8.16
CA LEU A 59 11.13 13.87 -9.51
C LEU A 59 9.74 13.21 -9.55
N GLY A 60 9.24 12.78 -8.40
CA GLY A 60 7.96 12.13 -8.24
C GLY A 60 7.47 12.22 -6.81
N SER A 61 6.22 11.81 -6.59
CA SER A 61 5.59 11.81 -5.28
C SER A 61 6.17 10.75 -4.35
N GLY A 62 6.52 9.57 -4.90
CA GLY A 62 7.13 8.52 -4.11
C GLY A 62 6.15 7.72 -3.28
N HIS A 63 4.89 7.59 -3.71
CA HIS A 63 3.88 6.80 -2.99
C HIS A 63 4.12 5.29 -3.15
N GLY A 64 3.67 4.51 -2.17
CA GLY A 64 3.59 3.06 -2.34
C GLY A 64 2.52 2.68 -3.36
N PHE A 65 1.27 3.02 -3.04
CA PHE A 65 0.10 2.81 -3.87
C PHE A 65 -0.69 4.12 -4.04
N ASP A 66 -0.63 4.70 -5.22
CA ASP A 66 -1.51 5.77 -5.66
C ASP A 66 -2.72 5.19 -6.40
N LEU A 67 -3.89 5.29 -5.78
CA LEU A 67 -5.15 4.79 -6.32
C LEU A 67 -5.75 5.75 -7.37
N GLY A 68 -5.15 6.91 -7.60
CA GLY A 68 -5.58 7.85 -8.61
C GLY A 68 -6.99 8.38 -8.37
N THR A 69 -7.63 8.86 -9.44
CA THR A 69 -8.94 9.54 -9.46
C THR A 69 -10.07 8.70 -10.07
N GLY A 70 -9.73 7.56 -10.66
CA GLY A 70 -10.61 6.81 -11.55
C GLY A 70 -11.67 5.97 -10.85
N GLY A 71 -11.42 4.67 -10.75
CA GLY A 71 -12.38 3.65 -10.33
C GLY A 71 -12.39 3.36 -8.82
N PRO A 72 -13.39 2.59 -8.33
CA PRO A 72 -13.45 2.17 -6.95
C PRO A 72 -12.50 1.00 -6.67
N HIS A 73 -11.20 1.29 -6.65
CA HIS A 73 -10.14 0.28 -6.50
C HIS A 73 -10.13 -0.37 -5.12
N ALA A 74 -9.53 -1.56 -5.05
CA ALA A 74 -9.34 -2.28 -3.79
C ALA A 74 -7.89 -2.71 -3.62
N VAL A 75 -7.41 -2.60 -2.37
CA VAL A 75 -6.08 -3.03 -1.97
C VAL A 75 -6.20 -4.02 -0.82
N LEU A 76 -5.81 -5.26 -1.08
CA LEU A 76 -5.98 -6.39 -0.18
C LEU A 76 -4.60 -6.96 0.16
N ARG A 77 -4.36 -7.27 1.43
CA ARG A 77 -3.19 -8.07 1.87
C ARG A 77 -1.84 -7.53 1.41
N SER A 78 -1.77 -6.23 1.11
CA SER A 78 -0.62 -5.60 0.46
C SER A 78 0.21 -4.83 1.47
N ALA A 79 1.46 -4.53 1.17
CA ALA A 79 2.37 -3.85 2.10
C ALA A 79 3.10 -2.68 1.43
N ALA A 80 3.22 -1.57 2.15
CA ALA A 80 3.95 -0.38 1.74
C ALA A 80 4.93 0.06 2.83
N TRP A 81 6.23 0.14 2.51
CA TRP A 81 7.23 0.58 3.49
C TRP A 81 8.34 1.46 2.92
N LYS A 82 8.86 2.36 3.75
CA LYS A 82 10.00 3.23 3.43
C LYS A 82 9.85 4.01 2.11
N ASN A 83 8.63 4.26 1.66
CA ASN A 83 8.38 5.12 0.52
C ASN A 83 8.62 6.59 0.92
N ASN A 84 9.07 7.43 -0.01
CA ASN A 84 9.33 8.84 0.26
C ASN A 84 8.04 9.67 0.39
N GLY A 85 6.95 9.20 -0.20
CA GLY A 85 5.59 9.71 -0.02
C GLY A 85 4.78 8.84 0.95
N ASP A 86 3.45 8.88 0.79
CA ASP A 86 2.51 8.05 1.57
C ASP A 86 2.58 6.56 1.20
N GLY A 87 2.20 5.68 2.12
CA GLY A 87 2.07 4.24 1.85
C GLY A 87 0.94 3.95 0.86
N TYR A 88 -0.25 4.49 1.15
CA TYR A 88 -1.44 4.40 0.30
C TYR A 88 -2.06 5.79 0.18
N THR A 89 -2.36 6.22 -1.03
CA THR A 89 -3.01 7.50 -1.30
C THR A 89 -4.07 7.36 -2.39
N SER A 90 -4.97 8.34 -2.45
CA SER A 90 -5.98 8.44 -3.50
C SER A 90 -6.30 9.90 -3.75
N THR A 91 -6.67 10.22 -4.98
CA THR A 91 -7.23 11.53 -5.34
C THR A 91 -8.65 11.36 -5.88
N GLY A 92 -9.46 12.41 -5.92
CA GLY A 92 -10.83 12.30 -6.44
C GLY A 92 -11.82 11.67 -5.45
N ARG A 93 -12.95 11.15 -5.96
CA ARG A 93 -14.15 10.86 -5.14
C ARG A 93 -14.67 9.42 -5.21
N ALA A 94 -13.98 8.53 -5.92
CA ALA A 94 -14.40 7.13 -6.04
C ALA A 94 -14.18 6.38 -4.72
N GLY A 95 -15.08 5.48 -4.35
CA GLY A 95 -14.97 4.76 -3.07
C GLY A 95 -13.95 3.63 -3.11
N HIS A 96 -13.02 3.56 -2.14
CA HIS A 96 -11.97 2.54 -2.09
C HIS A 96 -12.14 1.53 -0.96
N GLU A 97 -11.60 0.32 -1.13
CA GLU A 97 -11.54 -0.71 -0.10
C GLU A 97 -10.09 -1.07 0.21
N LEU A 98 -9.68 -0.94 1.47
CA LEU A 98 -8.34 -1.31 1.92
C LEU A 98 -8.43 -2.26 3.10
N SER A 99 -7.76 -3.40 2.96
CA SER A 99 -8.03 -4.53 3.83
C SER A 99 -6.78 -5.35 4.11
N GLY A 100 -6.56 -5.70 5.38
CA GLY A 100 -5.47 -6.59 5.77
C GLY A 100 -4.12 -6.11 5.24
N SER A 101 -3.92 -4.80 5.10
CA SER A 101 -2.75 -4.22 4.45
C SER A 101 -1.86 -3.50 5.47
N SER A 102 -0.56 -3.40 5.20
CA SER A 102 0.43 -2.85 6.13
C SER A 102 1.15 -1.62 5.59
N ALA A 103 1.27 -0.56 6.40
CA ALA A 103 2.08 0.63 6.13
C ALA A 103 3.15 0.81 7.21
N LEU A 104 4.44 0.78 6.87
CA LEU A 104 5.53 0.96 7.83
C LEU A 104 6.54 2.00 7.39
N ARG A 105 6.74 3.02 8.22
CA ARG A 105 7.85 3.98 8.07
C ARG A 105 7.93 4.59 6.66
N ASN A 106 6.79 4.84 6.05
CA ASN A 106 6.74 5.75 4.91
C ASN A 106 7.04 7.15 5.43
N ALA A 107 7.77 7.98 4.66
CA ALA A 107 8.07 9.34 5.09
C ALA A 107 6.81 10.23 5.09
N GLY A 108 5.82 9.88 4.25
CA GLY A 108 4.46 10.39 4.33
C GLY A 108 3.59 9.65 5.36
N ASP A 109 2.28 9.68 5.15
CA ASP A 109 1.31 8.97 5.97
C ASP A 109 1.22 7.49 5.59
N GLY A 110 0.71 6.67 6.50
CA GLY A 110 0.43 5.26 6.22
C GLY A 110 -0.70 5.15 5.19
N PHE A 111 -1.91 5.55 5.59
CA PHE A 111 -3.11 5.56 4.76
C PHE A 111 -3.65 6.98 4.58
N ALA A 112 -3.35 7.63 3.45
CA ALA A 112 -3.78 8.99 3.10
C ALA A 112 -4.98 8.98 2.13
N LEU A 113 -6.18 8.70 2.61
CA LEU A 113 -7.41 8.66 1.80
C LEU A 113 -8.28 9.87 2.12
N ARG A 114 -7.79 11.04 1.72
CA ARG A 114 -8.29 12.36 2.15
C ARG A 114 -9.55 12.81 1.42
N ASP A 115 -9.63 12.50 0.13
CA ASP A 115 -10.65 13.07 -0.77
C ASP A 115 -11.78 12.09 -1.13
N ALA A 116 -11.56 10.81 -0.85
CA ALA A 116 -12.40 9.70 -1.26
C ALA A 116 -13.00 8.97 -0.05
N PRO A 117 -14.29 8.55 -0.12
CA PRO A 117 -14.82 7.65 0.89
C PRO A 117 -14.07 6.32 0.83
N ALA A 118 -13.68 5.78 1.98
CA ALA A 118 -12.90 4.55 2.04
C ALA A 118 -13.41 3.59 3.11
N ARG A 119 -13.34 2.28 2.83
CA ARG A 119 -13.58 1.23 3.82
C ARG A 119 -12.24 0.60 4.19
N LEU A 120 -11.80 0.83 5.43
CA LEU A 120 -10.55 0.31 5.95
C LEU A 120 -10.83 -0.75 7.01
N ARG A 121 -10.35 -1.97 6.78
CA ARG A 121 -10.50 -3.08 7.74
C ARG A 121 -9.20 -3.82 7.99
N ASP A 122 -8.92 -4.10 9.25
CA ASP A 122 -7.80 -4.93 9.68
C ASP A 122 -6.44 -4.47 9.12
N ASN A 123 -6.21 -3.16 8.95
CA ASN A 123 -4.96 -2.64 8.42
C ASN A 123 -3.97 -2.27 9.54
N LEU A 124 -2.69 -2.50 9.27
CA LEU A 124 -1.58 -2.14 10.14
C LEU A 124 -0.89 -0.88 9.62
N ALA A 125 -0.70 0.11 10.47
CA ALA A 125 0.11 1.29 10.20
C ALA A 125 0.97 1.62 11.42
N LEU A 126 2.30 1.69 11.23
CA LEU A 126 3.27 2.02 12.27
C LEU A 126 4.40 2.90 11.74
N GLY A 127 4.82 3.88 12.54
CA GLY A 127 6.02 4.69 12.26
C GLY A 127 5.95 5.57 11.01
N ASN A 128 4.78 5.76 10.41
CA ASN A 128 4.54 6.76 9.36
C ASN A 128 4.34 8.16 9.99
N ARG A 129 4.32 9.24 9.19
CA ARG A 129 4.05 10.61 9.67
C ARG A 129 2.73 10.67 10.44
N GLU A 130 1.63 10.28 9.79
CA GLU A 130 0.39 9.87 10.43
C GLU A 130 0.08 8.43 10.06
N GLN A 131 -0.53 7.66 10.97
CA GLN A 131 -0.85 6.26 10.66
C GLN A 131 -2.00 6.17 9.66
N ALA A 132 -3.00 7.04 9.78
CA ALA A 132 -4.07 7.20 8.81
C ALA A 132 -4.59 8.65 8.80
N VAL A 133 -4.87 9.18 7.62
CA VAL A 133 -5.58 10.45 7.41
C VAL A 133 -6.73 10.18 6.45
N LEU A 134 -7.95 10.25 6.97
CA LEU A 134 -9.16 9.81 6.29
C LEU A 134 -10.11 10.99 6.10
N GLY A 135 -10.69 11.08 4.91
CA GLY A 135 -11.72 12.05 4.58
C GLY A 135 -13.11 11.69 5.10
N ASP A 136 -14.05 12.59 4.85
CA ASP A 136 -15.45 12.41 5.20
C ASP A 136 -16.06 11.17 4.53
N GLY A 137 -16.85 10.42 5.30
CA GLY A 137 -17.50 9.19 4.83
C GLY A 137 -16.62 7.95 4.85
N ALA A 138 -15.37 8.05 5.31
CA ALA A 138 -14.55 6.87 5.58
C ALA A 138 -15.11 6.05 6.74
N VAL A 139 -15.05 4.72 6.60
CA VAL A 139 -15.44 3.75 7.64
C VAL A 139 -14.23 2.87 7.93
N ALA A 140 -13.68 3.00 9.14
CA ALA A 140 -12.49 2.28 9.58
C ALA A 140 -12.79 1.39 10.79
N ARG A 141 -12.40 0.11 10.75
CA ARG A 141 -12.57 -0.87 11.85
C ARG A 141 -11.37 -1.81 11.97
N GLY A 142 -10.94 -2.15 13.18
CA GLY A 142 -9.86 -3.11 13.42
C GLY A 142 -8.49 -2.65 12.88
N ASN A 143 -8.28 -1.35 12.69
CA ASN A 143 -7.02 -0.83 12.17
C ASN A 143 -6.17 -0.31 13.33
N THR A 144 -4.86 -0.54 13.26
CA THR A 144 -3.94 -0.22 14.36
C THR A 144 -3.86 1.27 14.68
N GLY A 145 -4.04 2.14 13.67
CA GLY A 145 -4.01 3.60 13.84
C GLY A 145 -5.18 4.20 14.63
N ASN A 146 -6.21 3.40 14.92
CA ASN A 146 -7.42 3.84 15.65
C ASN A 146 -7.57 3.13 17.01
N GLU A 147 -6.61 2.28 17.41
CA GLU A 147 -6.69 1.45 18.61
C GLU A 147 -5.40 1.56 19.44
N PRO A 148 -5.48 1.59 20.77
CA PRO A 148 -4.30 1.62 21.63
C PRO A 148 -3.54 0.28 21.58
N GLY A 149 -2.23 0.29 21.89
CA GLY A 149 -1.41 -0.92 22.05
C GLY A 149 -0.59 -1.32 20.82
N TRP A 150 -0.86 -0.73 19.66
CA TRP A 150 -0.07 -0.96 18.45
C TRP A 150 1.14 -0.03 18.40
N VAL A 151 2.24 -0.46 19.00
CA VAL A 151 3.56 0.19 18.93
C VAL A 151 4.60 -0.76 18.32
N GLY A 152 5.78 -0.28 17.96
CA GLY A 152 6.76 -1.03 17.16
C GLY A 152 7.10 -2.44 17.66
N ASP A 153 7.07 -2.68 18.97
CA ASP A 153 7.41 -3.96 19.60
C ASP A 153 6.41 -5.10 19.28
N VAL A 154 5.24 -4.79 18.72
CA VAL A 154 4.25 -5.81 18.29
C VAL A 154 4.63 -6.51 16.99
N LEU A 155 5.62 -5.99 16.25
CA LEU A 155 6.10 -6.59 15.01
C LEU A 155 7.17 -7.64 15.29
N ARG A 156 7.02 -8.83 14.71
CA ARG A 156 8.02 -9.90 14.79
C ARG A 156 9.35 -9.49 14.18
N GLU A 157 9.30 -8.70 13.11
CA GLU A 157 10.49 -8.20 12.43
C GLU A 157 10.21 -6.86 11.74
N VAL A 158 11.17 -5.93 11.85
CA VAL A 158 11.13 -4.60 11.25
C VAL A 158 12.26 -4.36 10.23
N ASP A 159 13.14 -5.34 10.06
CA ASP A 159 14.15 -5.37 9.00
C ASP A 159 13.53 -5.96 7.73
N PRO A 160 13.50 -5.22 6.61
CA PRO A 160 12.90 -5.71 5.37
C PRO A 160 13.80 -6.67 4.58
N ALA A 161 15.03 -6.99 5.02
CA ALA A 161 15.97 -7.79 4.23
C ALA A 161 15.38 -9.09 3.66
N GLY A 162 14.59 -9.82 4.44
CA GLY A 162 13.90 -11.03 3.97
C GLY A 162 12.78 -10.75 2.95
N ALA A 163 12.10 -9.61 3.05
CA ALA A 163 11.06 -9.19 2.11
C ALA A 163 11.66 -8.67 0.79
N GLU A 164 12.84 -8.07 0.82
CA GLU A 164 13.53 -7.50 -0.33
C GLU A 164 14.43 -8.52 -1.05
N GLY A 165 14.63 -9.71 -0.45
CA GLY A 165 15.40 -10.81 -1.03
C GLY A 165 14.82 -11.42 -2.31
N GLU A 166 15.41 -12.51 -2.78
CA GLU A 166 14.99 -13.18 -4.01
C GLU A 166 13.55 -13.73 -3.91
N ARG A 167 12.89 -13.81 -5.08
CA ARG A 167 11.64 -14.57 -5.18
C ARG A 167 11.93 -16.06 -4.97
N ARG A 168 10.89 -16.81 -4.60
CA ARG A 168 10.97 -18.27 -4.59
C ARG A 168 11.12 -18.81 -6.00
N ALA A 169 11.58 -20.06 -6.10
CA ALA A 169 11.74 -20.76 -7.37
C ALA A 169 10.43 -20.89 -8.17
N ASP A 170 9.27 -20.84 -7.51
CA ASP A 170 7.94 -20.84 -8.14
C ASP A 170 7.49 -19.44 -8.60
N GLY A 171 8.32 -18.42 -8.44
CA GLY A 171 8.02 -17.03 -8.79
C GLY A 171 7.24 -16.26 -7.72
N SER A 172 6.79 -16.90 -6.64
CA SER A 172 6.10 -16.22 -5.54
C SER A 172 7.03 -15.29 -4.77
N LEU A 173 6.45 -14.32 -4.07
CA LEU A 173 7.19 -13.47 -3.14
C LEU A 173 7.81 -14.32 -2.03
N PRO A 174 8.96 -13.90 -1.46
CA PRO A 174 9.52 -14.58 -0.28
C PRO A 174 8.50 -14.56 0.87
N ALA A 175 8.60 -15.51 1.80
CA ALA A 175 7.80 -15.47 3.02
C ALA A 175 8.74 -15.02 4.11
N THR A 176 8.26 -14.09 4.91
CA THR A 176 9.07 -13.36 5.86
C THR A 176 8.22 -13.01 7.08
N SER A 177 8.89 -12.80 8.21
CA SER A 177 8.25 -12.31 9.42
C SER A 177 8.17 -10.78 9.45
N PHE A 178 8.82 -10.11 8.49
CA PHE A 178 8.75 -8.65 8.35
C PHE A 178 7.29 -8.21 8.32
N LEU A 179 6.91 -7.20 9.13
CA LEU A 179 5.53 -6.67 9.28
C LEU A 179 4.48 -7.60 9.86
N VAL A 180 4.81 -8.86 10.14
CA VAL A 180 3.88 -9.77 10.82
C VAL A 180 3.82 -9.41 12.30
N ASN A 181 2.62 -9.27 12.85
CA ASN A 181 2.44 -8.89 14.25
C ASN A 181 2.24 -10.11 15.18
N THR A 182 2.37 -9.89 16.49
CA THR A 182 2.20 -10.91 17.53
C THR A 182 0.80 -11.00 18.12
N GLU A 183 -0.07 -10.01 17.86
CA GLU A 183 -1.36 -9.83 18.53
C GLU A 183 -2.52 -10.51 17.80
N ASP A 184 -2.76 -10.14 16.53
CA ASP A 184 -3.82 -10.68 15.68
C ASP A 184 -3.31 -10.91 14.25
N PRO A 185 -3.21 -12.17 13.78
CA PRO A 185 -2.71 -12.48 12.44
C PRO A 185 -3.63 -12.01 11.30
N ARG A 186 -4.84 -11.51 11.60
CA ARG A 186 -5.75 -10.92 10.61
C ARG A 186 -5.42 -9.47 10.30
N VAL A 187 -4.70 -8.79 11.19
CA VAL A 187 -4.36 -7.37 11.07
C VAL A 187 -3.04 -7.20 10.31
N GLY A 188 -3.08 -6.44 9.23
CA GLY A 188 -1.94 -6.19 8.35
C GLY A 188 -1.70 -7.28 7.32
N ALA A 189 -0.73 -7.03 6.45
CA ALA A 189 -0.34 -7.92 5.38
C ALA A 189 0.23 -9.24 5.96
N PRO A 190 -0.14 -10.40 5.40
CA PRO A 190 0.29 -11.69 5.93
C PRO A 190 1.77 -12.01 5.64
N MET A 191 2.37 -11.32 4.66
CA MET A 191 3.78 -11.46 4.26
C MET A 191 4.21 -12.91 3.93
N ALA A 192 3.23 -13.74 3.59
CA ALA A 192 3.39 -15.06 3.02
C ALA A 192 3.33 -14.95 1.50
N GLY A 193 4.22 -15.65 0.79
CA GLY A 193 4.26 -15.64 -0.67
C GLY A 193 2.88 -15.93 -1.27
N ALA A 194 2.40 -15.09 -2.18
CA ALA A 194 1.16 -15.34 -2.88
C ALA A 194 1.36 -16.50 -3.87
N GLY A 195 0.74 -17.65 -3.57
CA GLY A 195 0.47 -18.72 -4.54
C GLY A 195 -0.79 -18.47 -5.35
#